data_AF-A0A2M7GZB4-F1
#
_entry.id   AF-A0A2M7GZB4-F1
#
_cell.length_a   1.000
_cell.length_b   1.000
_cell.length_c   1.000
_cell.angle_alpha   90.00
_cell.angle_beta   90.00
_cell.angle_gamma   90.00
#
_symmetry.space_group_name_H-M   'P 1'
#
loop_
_entity.id
_entity.type
_entity.pdbx_description
1 polymer ?
#
loop_
_entity_poly.entity_id
_entity_poly.type
_entity_poly.pdbx_seq_one_letter_code
_entity_poly.pdbx_strand_id
1 'polypeptide(L)'
;MNASDCENFGEIGNFLQVIESWRQYENSPVTYFVVLNHSIPRLNGSSDILYIGYTENLGGENGRLWNYRYATEGNGNDFRIREYARRLVERGDSVSLRLCEQPPDGYSSHQYEGNLLKKFREEHWELPPWNSQG
;
A
#
# COMPACT_ATOMS: atom_id res chain seq x y z
N MET A 1 -6.30 12.99 -3.55
CA MET A 1 -6.01 11.84 -4.42
C MET A 1 -6.55 10.58 -3.76
N ASN A 2 -7.56 9.97 -4.35
CA ASN A 2 -8.06 8.65 -3.97
C ASN A 2 -7.44 7.59 -4.88
N ALA A 3 -7.48 6.33 -4.45
CA ALA A 3 -6.95 5.21 -5.23
C ALA A 3 -7.64 5.05 -6.59
N SER A 4 -8.92 5.44 -6.70
CA SER A 4 -9.67 5.45 -7.96
C SER A 4 -9.18 6.48 -8.97
N ASP A 5 -8.45 7.50 -8.53
CA ASP A 5 -7.95 8.58 -9.39
C ASP A 5 -6.64 8.18 -10.09
N CYS A 6 -6.07 7.02 -9.74
CA CYS A 6 -4.81 6.51 -10.28
C CYS A 6 -5.09 5.38 -11.27
N GLU A 7 -4.75 5.62 -12.53
CA GLU A 7 -4.86 4.63 -13.60
C GLU A 7 -3.91 3.44 -13.36
N ASN A 8 -4.25 2.28 -13.93
CA ASN A 8 -3.47 1.05 -13.88
C ASN A 8 -3.29 0.43 -12.47
N PHE A 9 -4.05 0.88 -11.47
CA PHE A 9 -4.12 0.21 -10.16
C PHE A 9 -5.28 -0.78 -10.11
N GLY A 10 -4.96 -2.07 -10.21
CA GLY A 10 -5.92 -3.16 -10.03
C GLY A 10 -6.03 -3.59 -8.57
N GLU A 11 -7.25 -3.74 -8.05
CA GLU A 11 -7.46 -4.35 -6.73
C GLU A 11 -7.26 -5.86 -6.79
N ILE A 12 -6.39 -6.39 -5.92
CA ILE A 12 -6.05 -7.82 -5.90
C ILE A 12 -6.61 -8.56 -4.69
N GLY A 13 -7.30 -7.84 -3.79
CA GLY A 13 -8.03 -8.42 -2.67
C GLY A 13 -7.86 -7.67 -1.35
N ASN A 14 -8.42 -8.25 -0.29
CA ASN A 14 -8.25 -7.76 1.07
C ASN A 14 -6.78 -7.93 1.52
N PHE A 15 -6.19 -6.87 2.06
CA PHE A 15 -4.76 -6.80 2.37
C PHE A 15 -4.28 -7.96 3.27
N LEU A 16 -5.02 -8.30 4.32
CA LEU A 16 -4.61 -9.37 5.23
C LEU A 16 -4.71 -10.75 4.57
N GLN A 17 -5.73 -10.99 3.75
CA GLN A 17 -5.89 -12.24 3.01
C GLN A 17 -4.81 -12.42 1.93
N VAL A 18 -4.45 -11.32 1.26
CA VAL A 18 -3.37 -11.29 0.27
C VAL A 18 -2.03 -11.63 0.93
N ILE A 19 -1.75 -11.08 2.11
CA ILE A 19 -0.54 -11.40 2.89
C ILE A 19 -0.48 -12.90 3.24
N GLU A 20 -1.58 -13.52 3.65
CA GLU A 20 -1.61 -14.96 3.93
C GLU A 20 -1.38 -15.82 2.67
N SER A 21 -1.73 -15.28 1.50
CA SER A 21 -1.61 -15.95 0.20
C SER A 21 -0.33 -15.57 -0.56
N TRP A 22 0.69 -15.04 0.12
CA TRP A 22 1.91 -14.47 -0.49
C TRP A 22 2.61 -15.36 -1.54
N ARG A 23 2.49 -16.70 -1.42
CA ARG A 23 3.08 -17.67 -2.37
C ARG A 23 2.43 -17.70 -3.74
N GLN A 24 1.21 -17.16 -3.87
CA GLN A 24 0.45 -17.18 -5.12
C GLN A 24 0.83 -16.04 -6.07
N TYR A 25 1.58 -15.05 -5.56
CA TYR A 25 1.99 -13.88 -6.31
C TYR A 25 3.41 -14.08 -6.85
N GLU A 26 3.62 -13.61 -8.09
CA GLU A 26 4.92 -13.68 -8.73
C GLU A 26 5.92 -12.66 -8.15
N ASN A 27 7.20 -12.92 -8.38
CA ASN A 27 8.26 -11.97 -8.09
C ASN A 27 8.31 -10.93 -9.21
N SER A 28 7.52 -9.87 -9.07
CA SER A 28 7.49 -8.75 -10.01
C SER A 28 7.71 -7.41 -9.29
N PRO A 29 8.36 -6.44 -9.95
CA PRO A 29 8.41 -5.07 -9.48
C PRO A 29 7.03 -4.42 -9.60
N VAL A 30 6.51 -3.85 -8.51
CA VAL A 30 5.20 -3.19 -8.49
C VAL A 30 5.21 -1.95 -7.63
N THR A 31 4.39 -0.97 -8.02
CA THR A 31 3.93 0.10 -7.12
C THR A 31 2.58 -0.32 -6.55
N TYR A 32 2.31 -0.06 -5.28
CA TYR A 32 1.08 -0.52 -4.64
C TYR A 32 0.51 0.49 -3.65
N PHE A 33 -0.79 0.36 -3.42
CA PHE A 33 -1.54 1.08 -2.41
C PHE A 33 -2.15 0.13 -1.40
N VAL A 34 -2.11 0.54 -0.13
CA VAL A 34 -3.05 0.00 0.87
C VAL A 34 -4.18 1.00 1.03
N VAL A 35 -5.41 0.54 0.83
CA VAL A 35 -6.59 1.40 0.65
C VAL A 35 -7.66 1.07 1.68
N LEU A 36 -8.25 2.10 2.28
CA LEU A 36 -9.41 2.00 3.17
C LEU A 36 -10.71 2.05 2.35
N ASN A 37 -11.76 1.35 2.78
CA ASN A 37 -13.05 1.37 2.08
C ASN A 37 -13.85 2.68 2.22
N HIS A 38 -13.29 3.70 2.89
CA HIS A 38 -13.89 5.02 3.03
C HIS A 38 -12.80 6.09 3.16
N SER A 39 -13.19 7.35 2.98
CA SER A 39 -12.29 8.50 3.13
C SER A 39 -11.72 8.61 4.55
N ILE A 40 -10.46 9.03 4.65
CA ILE A 40 -9.74 9.23 5.91
C ILE A 40 -10.04 10.65 6.44
N PRO A 41 -10.80 10.81 7.55
CA PRO A 41 -11.36 12.11 7.93
C PRO A 41 -10.36 13.19 8.34
N ARG A 42 -9.14 12.81 8.74
CA ARG A 42 -8.11 13.75 9.24
C ARG A 42 -7.33 14.48 8.13
N LEU A 43 -7.39 13.98 6.90
CA LEU A 43 -6.59 14.51 5.79
C LEU A 43 -7.21 15.83 5.30
N ASN A 44 -6.36 16.76 4.84
CA ASN A 44 -6.86 17.90 4.07
C ASN A 44 -7.45 17.41 2.74
N GLY A 45 -8.73 17.67 2.48
CA GLY A 45 -9.44 17.07 1.34
C GLY A 45 -9.90 15.63 1.62
N SER A 46 -10.05 14.80 0.57
CA SER A 46 -10.45 13.40 0.70
C SER A 46 -9.42 12.48 0.06
N SER A 47 -9.04 11.43 0.80
CA SER A 47 -8.29 10.27 0.29
C SER A 47 -8.68 9.03 1.07
N ASP A 48 -8.65 7.88 0.40
CA ASP A 48 -8.80 6.53 0.94
C ASP A 48 -7.44 5.79 1.03
N ILE A 49 -6.33 6.41 0.61
CA ILE A 49 -5.01 5.77 0.55
C ILE A 49 -4.33 5.86 1.92
N LEU A 50 -4.06 4.70 2.53
CA LEU A 50 -3.37 4.58 3.81
C LEU A 50 -1.84 4.52 3.65
N TYR A 51 -1.38 3.85 2.59
CA TYR A 51 0.04 3.63 2.30
C TYR A 51 0.28 3.59 0.79
N ILE A 52 1.41 4.16 0.36
CA ILE A 52 1.96 4.04 -0.99
C ILE A 52 3.34 3.41 -0.84
N GLY A 53 3.63 2.37 -1.62
CA GLY A 53 4.94 1.75 -1.59
C GLY A 53 5.34 1.16 -2.93
N TYR A 54 6.62 0.83 -3.06
CA TYR A 54 7.12 0.00 -4.14
C TYR A 54 7.84 -1.24 -3.60
N THR A 55 7.98 -2.24 -4.46
CA THR A 55 8.87 -3.37 -4.23
C THR A 55 9.39 -3.90 -5.56
N GLU A 56 10.60 -4.48 -5.54
CA GLU A 56 11.16 -5.26 -6.66
C GLU A 56 10.58 -6.68 -6.71
N ASN A 57 10.09 -7.19 -5.58
CA ASN A 57 9.58 -8.56 -5.45
C ASN A 57 8.31 -8.55 -4.61
N LEU A 58 7.14 -8.64 -5.26
CA LEU A 58 5.86 -8.69 -4.57
C LEU A 58 5.67 -9.98 -3.75
N GLY A 59 5.67 -11.14 -4.42
CA GLY A 59 5.49 -12.45 -3.82
C GLY A 59 6.80 -13.16 -3.50
N GLY A 60 6.74 -14.49 -3.33
CA GLY A 60 7.93 -15.32 -3.09
C GLY A 60 8.58 -15.15 -1.71
N GLU A 61 9.58 -15.99 -1.42
CA GLU A 61 10.32 -15.91 -0.16
C GLU A 61 11.13 -14.60 -0.09
N ASN A 62 11.05 -13.91 1.04
CA ASN A 62 11.64 -12.58 1.24
C ASN A 62 11.06 -11.46 0.35
N GLY A 63 9.96 -11.71 -0.38
CA GLY A 63 9.21 -10.66 -1.06
C GLY A 63 8.39 -9.78 -0.11
N ARG A 64 7.76 -8.73 -0.63
CA ARG A 64 7.02 -7.75 0.18
C ARG A 64 5.88 -8.38 0.97
N LEU A 65 5.09 -9.25 0.35
CA LEU A 65 3.98 -9.92 1.03
C LEU A 65 4.49 -10.89 2.11
N TRP A 66 5.59 -11.59 1.84
CA TRP A 66 6.28 -12.42 2.83
C TRP A 66 6.79 -11.59 4.01
N ASN A 67 7.38 -10.41 3.73
CA ASN A 67 7.88 -9.51 4.76
C ASN A 67 6.76 -9.06 5.70
N TYR A 68 5.59 -8.66 5.16
CA TYR A 68 4.42 -8.39 6.00
C TYR A 68 3.97 -9.62 6.80
N ARG A 69 3.93 -10.80 6.18
CA ARG A 69 3.47 -12.05 6.81
C ARG A 69 4.29 -12.44 8.02
N TYR A 70 5.61 -12.29 7.92
CA TYR A 70 6.58 -12.71 8.94
C TYR A 70 7.18 -11.55 9.74
N ALA A 71 6.70 -10.32 9.52
CA ALA A 71 7.12 -9.17 10.31
C ALA A 71 6.88 -9.42 11.81
N THR A 72 7.91 -9.12 12.60
CA THR A 72 7.88 -9.10 14.06
C THR A 72 7.97 -7.65 14.56
N GLU A 73 7.75 -7.41 15.85
CA GLU A 73 7.87 -6.06 16.44
C GLU A 73 9.20 -5.37 16.12
N GLY A 74 10.29 -6.14 15.90
CA GLY A 74 11.60 -5.63 15.49
C GLY A 74 11.70 -5.17 14.03
N ASN A 75 10.77 -5.56 13.15
CA ASN A 75 10.75 -5.22 11.72
C ASN A 75 10.03 -3.88 11.45
N GLY A 76 9.80 -3.09 12.50
CA GLY A 76 9.37 -1.68 12.45
C GLY A 76 8.11 -1.45 11.62
N ASN A 77 8.30 -1.05 10.36
CA ASN A 77 7.21 -0.57 9.51
C ASN A 77 6.29 -1.69 9.01
N ASP A 78 6.85 -2.83 8.58
CA ASP A 78 6.04 -3.92 8.02
C ASP A 78 5.10 -4.52 9.08
N PHE A 79 5.59 -4.65 10.32
CA PHE A 79 4.78 -5.09 11.46
C PHE A 79 3.67 -4.08 11.77
N ARG A 80 4.00 -2.79 11.84
CA ARG A 80 3.03 -1.73 12.12
C ARG A 80 1.92 -1.67 11.08
N ILE A 81 2.25 -1.73 9.79
CA ILE A 81 1.27 -1.73 8.70
C ILE A 81 0.31 -2.92 8.85
N ARG A 82 0.84 -4.12 9.08
CA ARG A 82 0.00 -5.31 9.31
C ARG A 82 -0.91 -5.16 10.53
N GLU A 83 -0.38 -4.71 11.66
CA GLU A 83 -1.17 -4.54 12.88
C GLU A 83 -2.22 -3.43 12.77
N TYR A 84 -1.92 -2.33 12.08
CA TYR A 84 -2.89 -1.28 11.81
C TYR A 84 -4.02 -1.76 10.91
N ALA A 85 -3.71 -2.53 9.86
CA ALA A 85 -4.72 -3.16 9.04
C ALA A 85 -5.62 -4.12 9.85
N ARG A 86 -5.03 -4.95 10.72
CA ARG A 86 -5.79 -5.83 11.62
C ARG A 86 -6.76 -5.06 12.51
N ARG A 87 -6.30 -3.97 13.13
CA ARG A 87 -7.14 -3.13 14.00
C ARG A 87 -8.29 -2.45 13.27
N LEU A 88 -8.10 -2.05 12.00
CA LEU A 88 -9.17 -1.51 11.16
C LEU A 88 -10.21 -2.59 10.85
N VAL A 89 -9.76 -3.78 10.44
CA VAL A 89 -10.66 -4.91 10.15
C VAL A 89 -11.46 -5.35 11.38
N GLU A 90 -10.84 -5.37 12.57
CA GLU A 90 -11.53 -5.67 13.85
C GLU A 90 -12.62 -4.66 14.21
N ARG A 91 -12.55 -3.44 13.67
CA ARG A 91 -13.56 -2.39 13.85
C ARG A 91 -14.67 -2.43 12.80
N GLY A 92 -14.58 -3.33 11.83
CA GLY A 92 -15.54 -3.50 10.74
C GLY A 92 -15.17 -2.78 9.45
N ASP A 93 -13.98 -2.17 9.37
CA ASP A 93 -13.50 -1.55 8.13
C ASP A 93 -12.95 -2.60 7.17
N SER A 94 -12.84 -2.25 5.89
CA SER A 94 -12.17 -3.09 4.89
C SER A 94 -10.92 -2.40 4.37
N VAL A 95 -9.83 -3.16 4.32
CA VAL A 95 -8.53 -2.70 3.83
C VAL A 95 -8.14 -3.55 2.63
N SER A 96 -8.01 -2.94 1.44
CA SER A 96 -7.64 -3.64 0.22
C SER A 96 -6.21 -3.30 -0.23
N LEU A 97 -5.64 -4.18 -1.05
CA LEU A 97 -4.36 -3.98 -1.72
C LEU A 97 -4.62 -3.75 -3.21
N ARG A 98 -4.06 -2.65 -3.74
CA ARG A 98 -4.10 -2.36 -5.17
C ARG A 98 -2.69 -2.29 -5.75
N LEU A 99 -2.49 -2.86 -6.93
CA LEU A 99 -1.19 -2.93 -7.59
C LEU A 99 -1.20 -2.20 -8.93
N CYS A 100 -0.08 -1.55 -9.21
CA CYS A 100 0.30 -1.09 -10.54
C CYS A 100 1.55 -1.86 -10.97
N GLU A 101 1.35 -2.84 -11.85
CA GLU A 101 2.42 -3.65 -12.46
C GLU A 101 3.08 -2.92 -13.64
N GLN A 102 2.32 -2.01 -14.27
CA GLN A 102 2.74 -1.24 -15.43
C GLN A 102 2.58 0.26 -15.11
N PRO A 103 3.59 0.89 -14.48
CA PRO A 103 3.59 2.34 -14.29
C PRO A 103 3.52 3.06 -15.65
N PRO A 104 3.07 4.32 -15.68
CA PRO A 104 3.02 5.11 -16.91
C PRO A 104 4.37 5.16 -17.63
N ASP A 105 4.34 5.26 -18.97
CA ASP A 105 5.53 5.22 -19.82
C ASP A 105 6.65 6.13 -19.33
N GLY A 106 7.86 5.56 -19.23
CA GLY A 106 9.07 6.27 -18.81
C GLY A 106 9.33 6.30 -17.31
N TYR A 107 8.47 5.68 -16.48
CA TYR A 107 8.71 5.53 -15.04
C TYR A 107 9.01 4.08 -14.65
N SER A 108 10.00 3.88 -13.78
CA SER A 108 10.10 2.66 -12.98
C SER A 108 9.10 2.67 -11.82
N SER A 109 8.78 1.51 -11.25
CA SER A 109 7.85 1.41 -10.11
C SER A 109 8.31 2.24 -8.90
N HIS A 110 9.62 2.36 -8.68
CA HIS A 110 10.19 3.22 -7.64
C HIS A 110 10.03 4.71 -7.98
N GLN A 111 10.30 5.13 -9.22
CA GLN A 111 10.08 6.53 -9.63
C GLN A 111 8.61 6.91 -9.55
N TYR A 112 7.71 5.98 -9.89
CA TYR A 112 6.28 6.19 -9.84
C TYR A 112 5.78 6.34 -8.40
N GLU A 113 6.26 5.52 -7.46
CA GLU A 113 6.00 5.69 -6.03
C GLU A 113 6.43 7.08 -5.53
N GLY A 114 7.64 7.53 -5.87
CA GLY A 114 8.11 8.87 -5.51
C GLY A 114 7.21 10.00 -6.04
N ASN A 115 6.71 9.89 -7.26
CA ASN A 115 5.78 10.86 -7.84
C ASN A 115 4.41 10.85 -7.15
N LEU A 116 3.89 9.66 -6.83
CA LEU A 116 2.61 9.51 -6.14
C LEU A 116 2.69 10.08 -4.71
N LEU A 117 3.79 9.84 -3.99
CA LEU A 117 4.04 10.43 -2.68
C LEU A 117 4.13 11.95 -2.74
N LYS A 118 4.83 12.48 -3.76
CA LYS A 118 4.91 13.94 -3.99
C LYS A 118 3.52 14.54 -4.24
N LYS A 119 2.75 13.95 -5.15
CA LYS A 119 1.39 14.39 -5.47
C LYS A 119 0.47 14.32 -4.24
N PHE A 120 0.51 13.21 -3.50
CA PHE A 120 -0.26 13.07 -2.27
C PHE A 120 0.06 14.19 -1.28
N ARG A 121 1.36 14.49 -1.09
CA ARG A 121 1.80 15.56 -0.18
C ARG A 121 1.38 16.95 -0.63
N GLU A 122 1.39 17.23 -1.92
CA GLU A 122 0.95 18.51 -2.46
C GLU A 122 -0.55 18.74 -2.23
N GLU A 123 -1.37 17.69 -2.37
CA GLU A 123 -2.83 17.76 -2.19
C GLU A 123 -3.27 17.74 -0.72
N HIS A 124 -2.64 16.91 0.11
CA HIS A 124 -3.06 16.65 1.48
C HIS A 124 -2.20 17.32 2.55
N TRP A 125 -1.08 17.95 2.15
CA TRP A 125 -0.07 18.59 3.00
C TRP A 125 0.68 17.66 3.96
N GLU A 126 0.53 16.35 3.77
CA GLU A 126 1.21 15.30 4.50
C GLU A 126 1.38 14.05 3.62
N LEU A 127 2.17 13.07 4.06
CA LEU A 127 2.23 11.76 3.41
C LEU A 127 1.01 10.91 3.80
N PRO A 128 0.72 9.80 3.08
CA PRO A 128 -0.28 8.86 3.53
C PRO A 128 -0.04 8.44 4.99
N PRO A 129 -1.10 8.17 5.78
CA PRO A 129 -0.99 7.95 7.23
C PRO A 129 0.06 6.91 7.66
N TRP A 130 0.34 5.91 6.82
CA TRP A 130 1.29 4.83 7.13
C TRP A 130 2.65 5.01 6.45
N ASN A 131 2.85 6.09 5.67
CA ASN A 131 4.16 6.45 5.11
C ASN A 131 4.96 7.39 6.03
N SER A 132 4.30 8.11 6.94
CA SER A 132 4.88 9.22 7.70
C SER A 132 5.59 8.84 9.01
N GLN A 133 5.80 7.55 9.31
CA GLN A 133 6.29 7.08 10.62
C GLN A 133 7.71 6.48 10.60
N GLY A 134 8.64 7.16 9.91
CA GLY A 134 10.09 6.94 9.97
C GLY A 134 10.77 8.00 10.83
#